data_AF-A0A969AXW9-F1
#
_entry.id   AF-A0A969AXW9-F1
#
_cell.length_a   1.000
_cell.length_b   1.000
_cell.length_c   1.000
_cell.angle_alpha   90.00
_cell.angle_beta   90.00
_cell.angle_gamma   90.00
#
_symmetry.space_group_name_H-M   'P 1'
#
loop_
_entity.id
_entity.type
_entity.pdbx_description
1 polymer ?
#
loop_
_entity_poly.entity_id
_entity_poly.type
_entity_poly.pdbx_seq_one_letter_code
_entity_poly.pdbx_strand_id
1 'polypeptide(L)' 'MLYFDRSTLDDVLSTLKRRYGVEIKVSNPEILKCRIKAEFKDASIETILEVLSFDANFKYEIDDNTIYITGKGCLN' A
#
# COMPACT_ATOMS: atom_id res chain seq x y z
N MET A 1 1.15 14.01 -7.72
CA MET A 1 1.52 13.96 -6.28
C MET A 1 0.50 13.13 -5.50
N LEU A 2 0.96 12.30 -4.55
CA LEU A 2 0.15 11.63 -3.53
C LEU A 2 0.59 12.15 -2.16
N TYR A 3 -0.37 12.37 -1.27
CA TYR A 3 -0.13 12.84 0.09
C TYR A 3 -1.08 12.11 1.03
N PHE A 4 -0.53 11.48 2.06
CA PHE A 4 -1.27 10.73 3.07
C PHE A 4 -0.85 11.23 4.45
N ASP A 5 -1.82 11.64 5.26
CA ASP A 5 -1.59 12.07 6.64
C ASP A 5 -2.46 11.25 7.59
N ARG A 6 -1.84 10.29 8.27
CA ARG A 6 -2.49 9.33 9.17
C ARG A 6 -3.66 8.59 8.50
N SER A 7 -3.59 8.41 7.19
CA SER A 7 -4.56 7.63 6.40
C SER A 7 -4.45 6.15 6.73
N THR A 8 -5.54 5.40 6.62
CA THR A 8 -5.44 3.93 6.74
C THR A 8 -4.75 3.35 5.51
N LEU A 9 -4.09 2.19 5.65
CA LEU A 9 -3.52 1.50 4.50
C LEU A 9 -4.64 1.14 3.49
N ASP A 10 -5.87 0.90 3.94
CA ASP A 10 -7.03 0.75 3.04
C ASP A 10 -7.25 1.96 2.13
N ASP A 11 -7.26 3.17 2.70
CA ASP A 11 -7.41 4.43 1.95
C ASP A 11 -6.27 4.62 0.95
N VAL A 12 -5.05 4.29 1.38
CA VAL A 12 -3.84 4.36 0.55
C VAL A 12 -3.97 3.41 -0.63
N LEU A 13 -4.21 2.12 -0.38
CA LEU A 13 -4.33 1.09 -1.42
C LEU A 13 -5.48 1.39 -2.38
N SER A 14 -6.64 1.85 -1.88
CA SER A 14 -7.76 2.28 -2.72
C SER A 14 -7.40 3.45 -3.64
N THR A 15 -6.57 4.38 -3.16
CA THR A 15 -6.04 5.48 -3.97
C THR A 15 -5.07 4.97 -5.04
N LEU A 16 -4.21 4.01 -4.70
CA LEU A 16 -3.28 3.41 -5.65
C LEU A 16 -4.01 2.61 -6.74
N LYS A 17 -5.01 1.79 -6.38
CA LYS A 17 -5.87 1.08 -7.34
C LYS A 17 -6.40 2.00 -8.42
N ARG A 18 -7.05 3.10 -8.01
CA ARG A 18 -7.64 4.08 -8.94
C ARG A 18 -6.60 4.82 -9.77
N ARG A 19 -5.48 5.24 -9.15
CA ARG A 19 -4.48 6.07 -9.82
C ARG A 19 -3.67 5.33 -10.86
N TYR A 20 -3.33 4.07 -10.58
CA TYR A 20 -2.46 3.26 -11.42
C TYR A 20 -3.23 2.20 -12.23
N GLY A 21 -4.54 2.06 -12.03
CA GLY A 21 -5.38 1.13 -12.79
C GLY A 21 -5.15 -0.34 -12.43
N VAL A 22 -4.71 -0.62 -11.20
CA VAL A 22 -4.32 -1.95 -10.72
C VAL A 22 -5.38 -2.56 -9.80
N GLU A 23 -5.41 -3.88 -9.74
CA GLU A 23 -6.09 -4.61 -8.68
C GLU A 23 -5.14 -4.87 -7.50
N ILE A 24 -5.68 -4.83 -6.27
CA ILE A 24 -4.90 -5.11 -5.07
C ILE A 24 -5.69 -6.11 -4.23
N LYS A 25 -5.05 -7.21 -3.86
CA LYS A 25 -5.60 -8.28 -3.03
C LYS A 25 -4.77 -8.40 -1.75
N VAL A 26 -5.46 -8.39 -0.62
CA VAL A 26 -4.84 -8.40 0.71
C VAL A 26 -5.22 -9.67 1.44
N SER A 27 -4.23 -10.47 1.83
CA SER A 27 -4.48 -11.77 2.47
C SER A 27 -4.85 -11.65 3.96
N ASN A 28 -4.35 -10.62 4.64
CA ASN A 28 -4.64 -10.37 6.06
C ASN A 28 -5.28 -8.98 6.22
N PRO A 29 -6.60 -8.87 6.44
CA PRO A 29 -7.29 -7.59 6.58
C PRO A 29 -6.78 -6.71 7.74
N GLU A 30 -6.10 -7.26 8.75
CA GLU A 30 -5.60 -6.45 9.87
C GLU A 30 -4.59 -5.38 9.42
N ILE A 31 -3.84 -5.65 8.35
CA ILE A 31 -2.86 -4.68 7.82
C ILE A 31 -3.53 -3.40 7.30
N LEU A 32 -4.79 -3.48 6.89
CA LEU A 32 -5.54 -2.37 6.30
C LEU A 32 -5.74 -1.23 7.30
N LYS A 33 -5.65 -1.53 8.61
CA LYS A 33 -5.83 -0.54 9.69
C LYS A 33 -4.57 0.30 9.96
N CYS A 34 -3.43 -0.05 9.36
CA CYS A 34 -2.17 0.64 9.57
C CYS A 34 -2.25 2.10 9.17
N ARG A 35 -1.66 2.97 10.00
CA ARG A 35 -1.68 4.42 9.77
C ARG A 35 -0.44 4.84 9.03
N ILE A 36 -0.64 5.37 7.83
CA ILE A 36 0.42 5.79 6.93
C ILE A 36 0.52 7.31 6.94
N LYS A 37 1.74 7.81 7.04
CA LYS A 37 2.07 9.21 6.80
C LYS A 37 3.20 9.27 5.78
N ALA A 38 2.87 9.59 4.54
CA ALA A 38 3.83 9.56 3.44
C ALA A 38 3.43 10.53 2.33
N GLU A 39 4.44 11.00 1.60
CA GLU A 39 4.28 11.87 0.45
C GLU A 39 5.09 11.30 -0.71
N PHE A 40 4.46 11.23 -1.89
CA PHE A 40 5.10 10.72 -3.10
C PHE A 40 4.92 11.69 -4.26
N LYS A 41 6.03 12.21 -4.78
CA LYS A 41 6.07 13.06 -5.97
C LYS A 41 6.49 12.22 -7.17
N ASP A 42 5.60 12.10 -8.14
CA ASP A 42 5.80 11.43 -9.43
C ASP A 42 6.46 10.03 -9.34
N ALA A 43 6.19 9.31 -8.25
CA ALA A 43 6.72 7.97 -8.01
C ALA A 43 5.91 6.89 -8.76
N SER A 44 6.61 5.81 -9.16
CA SER A 44 5.98 4.61 -9.67
C SER A 44 5.27 3.84 -8.56
N ILE A 45 4.34 2.96 -8.91
CA ILE A 45 3.62 2.16 -7.93
C ILE A 45 4.56 1.20 -7.18
N GLU A 46 5.56 0.65 -7.86
CA GLU A 46 6.58 -0.22 -7.26
C GLU A 46 7.37 0.51 -6.20
N THR A 47 7.79 1.75 -6.47
CA THR A 47 8.50 2.59 -5.48
C THR A 47 7.63 2.87 -4.26
N ILE A 48 6.35 3.16 -4.48
CA ILE A 48 5.40 3.41 -3.40
C ILE A 48 5.20 2.14 -2.56
N LEU A 49 4.94 0.99 -3.20
CA LEU A 49 4.74 -0.29 -2.52
C LEU A 49 5.98 -0.71 -1.73
N GLU A 50 7.17 -0.50 -2.29
CA GLU A 50 8.44 -0.76 -1.62
C GLU A 50 8.54 0.03 -0.31
N VAL A 51 8.32 1.36 -0.36
CA VAL A 51 8.34 2.21 0.84
C VAL A 51 7.27 1.78 1.85
N LEU A 52 6.03 1.55 1.39
CA LEU A 52 4.94 1.13 2.27
C LEU A 52 5.19 -0.25 2.91
N SER A 53 5.89 -1.15 2.20
CA SER A 53 6.20 -2.49 2.69
C SER A 53 7.07 -2.46 3.94
N PHE A 54 7.99 -1.50 4.02
CA PHE A 54 8.80 -1.25 5.21
C PHE A 54 7.97 -0.67 6.35
N ASP A 55 7.16 0.37 6.08
CA ASP A 55 6.38 1.07 7.10
C ASP A 55 5.29 0.17 7.73
N ALA A 56 4.60 -0.63 6.93
CA ALA A 56 3.50 -1.47 7.36
C ALA A 56 3.88 -2.96 7.52
N ASN A 57 5.16 -3.29 7.39
CA ASN A 57 5.74 -4.63 7.56
C ASN A 57 4.97 -5.72 6.80
N PHE A 58 4.82 -5.50 5.50
CA PHE A 58 4.22 -6.45 4.57
C PHE A 58 5.19 -6.82 3.45
N LYS A 59 4.89 -7.90 2.74
CA LYS A 59 5.49 -8.29 1.47
C LYS A 59 4.45 -8.12 0.37
N TYR A 60 4.91 -7.83 -0.84
CA TYR A 60 4.05 -7.74 -2.00
C TYR A 60 4.65 -8.50 -3.18
N GLU A 61 3.76 -8.98 -4.04
CA GLU A 61 4.10 -9.59 -5.33
C GLU A 61 3.22 -8.94 -6.41
N ILE A 62 3.81 -8.67 -7.57
CA ILE A 62 3.11 -8.11 -8.73
C ILE A 62 3.00 -9.19 -9.79
N ASP A 63 1.77 -9.48 -10.21
CA ASP A 63 1.46 -10.44 -11.26
C ASP A 63 0.47 -9.79 -12.23
N ASP A 64 0.96 -9.49 -13.43
CA ASP A 64 0.31 -8.63 -14.43
C ASP A 64 -0.21 -7.31 -13.82
N ASN A 65 -1.53 -7.18 -13.68
CA ASN A 65 -2.21 -6.00 -13.17
C ASN A 65 -2.75 -6.20 -11.74
N THR A 66 -2.34 -7.28 -11.06
CA THR A 66 -2.76 -7.61 -9.71
C THR A 66 -1.59 -7.58 -8.74
N ILE A 67 -1.72 -6.80 -7.67
CA ILE A 67 -0.76 -6.77 -6.56
C ILE A 67 -1.32 -7.62 -5.42
N TYR A 68 -0.53 -8.59 -4.97
CA TYR A 68 -0.83 -9.43 -3.83
C TYR A 68 -0.05 -8.93 -2.63
N ILE A 69 -0.73 -8.65 -1.51
CA ILE A 69 -0.10 -8.16 -0.28
C ILE A 69 -0.29 -9.18 0.85
N THR A 70 0.81 -9.57 1.48
CA THR A 70 0.83 -10.47 2.64
C THR A 70 1.63 -9.86 3.77
N GLY A 71 1.10 -9.87 4.98
CA GLY A 71 1.79 -9.24 6.11
C GLY A 71 1.06 -9.47 7.42
N LYS A 72 1.79 -9.30 8.52
CA LYS A 72 1.21 -9.37 9.86
C LYS A 72 0.53 -8.06 10.26
N GLY A 73 0.88 -6.98 9.58
CA GLY A 73 0.46 -5.62 9.89
C GLY A 73 1.52 -4.88 10.68
N CYS A 74 1.22 -3.63 10.96
CA CYS A 74 1.99 -2.76 11.81
C CYS A 74 1.96 -3.30 13.25
N LEU A 75 3.15 -3.41 13.85
CA LEU A 75 3.29 -3.67 15.27
C LEU A 75 2.93 -2.37 15.98
N ASN A 76 1.87 -2.39 16.81
CA ASN A 76 1.60 -1.30 17.74
C ASN A 76 2.71 -1.19 18.79
#